data_AF-A0A151YW19-F1
#
_entry.id   AF-A0A151YW19-F1
#
_cell.length_a   1.000
_cell.length_b   1.000
_cell.length_c   1.000
_cell.angle_alpha   90.00
_cell.angle_beta   90.00
_cell.angle_gamma   90.00
#
_symmetry.space_group_name_H-M   'P 1'
#
loop_
_entity.id
_entity.type
_entity.pdbx_description
1 polymer ?
#
loop_
_entity_poly.entity_id
_entity_poly.type
_entity_poly.pdbx_seq_one_letter_code
_entity_poly.pdbx_strand_id
1 'polypeptide(L)'
;MDLVKRLYKWVFVLIYAILFSWAVNHYGIALSVVNGTSMKPTLHDGDYLLVNKFTFLWNEPKRGDIVTFQDPSNPGRYLVKRVVGVGGDIIEVKNGYLYLNGKKAVEEYIDTKIEDGDFGPVRVKPGTVFVMGDNRHRYASKDSRYESVGFVPCELINGKVERILWRSLSGSSL
;
A
#
# COMPACT_ATOMS: atom_id res chain seq x y z
N MET A 1 2.80 -31.43 44.05
CA MET A 1 3.49 -30.13 43.92
C MET A 1 4.19 -29.98 42.56
N ASP A 2 4.80 -31.04 42.01
CA ASP A 2 5.48 -30.97 40.70
C ASP A 2 4.54 -30.85 39.50
N LEU A 3 3.33 -31.44 39.56
CA LEU A 3 2.36 -31.33 38.48
C LEU A 3 1.89 -29.87 38.26
N VAL A 4 1.65 -29.13 39.35
CA VAL A 4 1.24 -27.72 39.33
C VAL A 4 2.37 -26.83 38.79
N LYS A 5 3.62 -27.09 39.20
CA LYS A 5 4.80 -26.37 38.67
C LYS A 5 5.02 -26.64 37.18
N ARG A 6 4.79 -27.87 36.72
CA ARG A 6 4.85 -28.23 35.29
C ARG A 6 3.74 -27.56 34.51
N LEU A 7 2.51 -27.55 35.03
CA LEU A 7 1.36 -26.89 34.41
C LEU A 7 1.61 -25.38 34.27
N TYR A 8 2.12 -24.73 35.32
CA TYR A 8 2.49 -23.31 35.29
C TYR A 8 3.51 -23.02 34.18
N LYS A 9 4.59 -23.80 34.08
CA LYS A 9 5.58 -23.64 33.00
C LYS A 9 4.95 -23.76 31.61
N TRP A 10 4.11 -24.77 31.37
CA TRP A 10 3.45 -24.94 30.08
C TRP A 10 2.50 -23.79 29.74
N VAL A 11 1.76 -23.26 30.72
CA VAL A 11 0.91 -22.08 30.53
C VAL A 11 1.73 -20.87 30.11
N PHE A 12 2.87 -20.60 30.76
CA PHE A 12 3.75 -19.50 30.35
C PHE A 12 4.32 -19.69 28.95
N VAL A 13 4.77 -20.89 28.60
CA VAL A 13 5.26 -21.19 27.24
C VAL A 13 4.16 -20.94 26.20
N LEU A 14 2.92 -21.36 26.47
CA LEU A 14 1.78 -21.11 25.58
C LEU A 14 1.48 -19.62 25.45
N ILE A 15 1.48 -18.87 26.55
CA ILE A 15 1.28 -17.41 26.53
C ILE A 15 2.37 -16.73 25.70
N TYR A 16 3.65 -17.08 25.92
CA TYR A 16 4.75 -16.52 25.15
C TYR A 16 4.67 -16.88 23.66
N ALA A 17 4.30 -18.12 23.33
CA ALA A 17 4.11 -18.54 21.93
C ALA A 17 2.97 -17.76 21.26
N ILE A 18 1.85 -17.53 21.95
CA ILE A 18 0.73 -16.74 21.45
C ILE A 18 1.15 -15.27 21.24
N LEU A 19 1.80 -14.66 22.23
CA LEU A 19 2.27 -13.28 22.15
C LEU A 19 3.30 -13.10 21.04
N PHE A 20 4.25 -14.04 20.92
CA PHE A 20 5.26 -14.02 19.86
C PHE A 20 4.62 -14.17 18.48
N SER A 21 3.71 -15.13 18.31
CA SER A 21 2.97 -15.31 17.06
C SER A 21 2.16 -14.06 16.70
N TRP A 22 1.45 -13.47 17.67
CA TRP A 22 0.73 -12.21 17.46
C TRP A 22 1.65 -11.08 17.05
N ALA A 23 2.80 -10.91 17.73
CA ALA A 23 3.77 -9.87 17.42
C ALA A 23 4.38 -10.04 16.02
N VAL A 24 4.77 -11.27 15.63
CA VAL A 24 5.32 -11.55 14.30
C VAL A 24 4.26 -11.33 13.20
N ASN A 25 3.01 -11.74 13.43
CA ASN A 25 1.96 -11.56 12.43
C ASN A 25 1.56 -10.08 12.26
N HIS A 26 1.49 -9.34 13.36
CA HIS A 26 1.05 -7.96 13.36
C HIS A 26 2.16 -7.00 12.94
N TYR A 27 3.36 -7.16 13.51
CA TYR A 27 4.47 -6.23 13.29
C TYR A 27 5.51 -6.74 12.29
N GLY A 28 5.52 -8.02 11.93
CA GLY A 28 6.56 -8.62 11.10
C GLY A 28 6.58 -8.22 9.63
N ILE A 29 7.48 -8.87 8.90
CA ILE A 29 7.57 -8.78 7.44
C ILE A 29 6.58 -9.76 6.82
N ALA A 30 5.81 -9.31 5.83
CA ALA A 30 4.88 -10.16 5.11
C ALA A 30 5.35 -10.40 3.67
N LEU A 31 5.12 -11.62 3.19
CA LEU A 31 5.24 -11.99 1.79
C LEU A 31 3.86 -11.90 1.15
N SER A 32 3.74 -11.10 0.09
CA SER A 32 2.47 -10.90 -0.62
C SER A 32 2.65 -11.10 -2.12
N VAL A 33 1.62 -11.57 -2.80
CA VAL A 33 1.61 -11.74 -4.26
C VAL A 33 0.74 -10.65 -4.87
N VAL A 34 1.26 -9.95 -5.89
CA VAL A 34 0.49 -8.95 -6.64
C VAL A 34 -0.58 -9.63 -7.48
N ASN A 35 -1.81 -9.16 -7.35
CA ASN A 35 -2.93 -9.57 -8.21
C ASN A 35 -3.47 -8.34 -8.95
N GLY A 36 -3.37 -8.34 -10.27
CA GLY A 36 -3.82 -7.28 -11.16
C GLY A 36 -2.71 -6.41 -11.75
N THR A 37 -3.11 -5.43 -12.55
CA THR A 37 -2.22 -4.65 -13.44
C THR A 37 -2.08 -3.18 -13.06
N SER A 38 -2.75 -2.73 -11.99
CA SER A 38 -2.84 -1.31 -11.61
C SER A 38 -1.52 -0.62 -11.25
N MET A 39 -0.46 -1.40 -11.04
CA MET A 39 0.87 -0.91 -10.70
C MET A 39 1.91 -1.14 -11.80
N LYS A 40 1.49 -1.56 -13.01
CA LYS A 40 2.39 -1.58 -14.16
C LYS A 40 2.86 -0.16 -14.51
N PRO A 41 4.11 0.03 -14.97
CA PRO A 41 5.14 -0.99 -15.21
C PRO A 41 5.92 -1.41 -13.96
N THR A 42 5.74 -0.73 -12.81
CA THR A 42 6.51 -0.98 -11.58
C THR A 42 6.33 -2.38 -11.02
N LEU A 43 5.08 -2.83 -10.85
CA LEU A 43 4.72 -4.16 -10.34
C LEU A 43 3.89 -4.92 -11.36
N HIS A 44 4.19 -6.20 -11.55
CA HIS A 44 3.49 -7.09 -12.46
C HIS A 44 2.61 -8.07 -11.69
N ASP A 45 1.56 -8.54 -12.36
CA ASP A 45 0.73 -9.62 -11.85
C ASP A 45 1.59 -10.85 -11.55
N GLY A 46 1.44 -11.42 -10.36
CA GLY A 46 2.24 -12.52 -9.84
C GLY A 46 3.55 -12.13 -9.16
N ASP A 47 3.93 -10.84 -9.08
CA ASP A 47 5.13 -10.42 -8.37
C ASP A 47 5.05 -10.77 -6.88
N TYR A 48 6.10 -11.38 -6.34
CA TYR A 48 6.24 -11.62 -4.90
C TYR A 48 6.91 -10.42 -4.26
N LEU A 49 6.20 -9.80 -3.33
CA LEU A 49 6.59 -8.60 -2.63
C LEU A 49 7.04 -8.91 -1.21
N LEU A 50 8.12 -8.24 -0.79
CA LEU A 50 8.48 -8.08 0.61
C LEU A 50 7.80 -6.82 1.16
N VAL A 51 6.81 -7.02 2.04
CA VAL A 51 6.06 -5.93 2.66
C VAL A 51 6.54 -5.73 4.10
N ASN A 52 7.05 -4.55 4.40
CA ASN A 52 7.49 -4.15 5.73
C ASN A 52 6.35 -3.43 6.47
N LYS A 53 5.83 -4.09 7.49
CA LYS A 53 4.79 -3.52 8.37
C LYS A 53 5.38 -2.65 9.48
N PHE A 54 6.66 -2.81 9.82
CA PHE A 54 7.33 -2.04 10.88
C PHE A 54 7.49 -0.56 10.51
N THR A 55 7.66 -0.24 9.23
CA THR A 55 7.96 1.12 8.77
C THR A 55 6.97 2.14 9.32
N PHE A 56 5.68 1.80 9.34
CA PHE A 56 4.61 2.73 9.72
C PHE A 56 4.22 2.70 11.20
N LEU A 57 4.94 1.94 12.03
CA LEU A 57 4.78 2.02 13.50
C LEU A 57 5.40 3.29 14.09
N TRP A 58 6.45 3.80 13.42
CA TRP A 58 7.20 4.98 13.89
C TRP A 58 7.36 6.06 12.83
N ASN A 59 6.99 5.80 11.57
CA ASN A 59 7.10 6.77 10.50
C ASN A 59 5.75 6.96 9.81
N GLU A 60 5.49 8.16 9.33
CA GLU A 60 4.36 8.39 8.43
C GLU A 60 4.73 8.00 6.98
N PRO A 61 3.74 7.57 6.17
CA PRO A 61 3.94 7.35 4.75
C PRO A 61 4.41 8.62 4.04
N LYS A 62 5.38 8.46 3.14
CA LYS A 62 5.97 9.56 2.38
C LYS A 62 5.55 9.46 0.92
N ARG A 63 5.59 10.60 0.23
CA ARG A 63 5.39 10.63 -1.22
C ARG A 63 6.38 9.69 -1.90
N GLY A 64 5.89 8.90 -2.85
CA GLY A 64 6.64 7.88 -3.56
C GLY A 64 6.62 6.50 -2.90
N ASP A 65 6.23 6.36 -1.63
CA ASP A 65 6.09 5.04 -1.00
C ASP A 65 5.03 4.21 -1.72
N ILE A 66 5.33 2.94 -1.99
CA ILE A 66 4.35 1.97 -2.45
C ILE A 66 3.82 1.25 -1.22
N VAL A 67 2.51 1.34 -0.99
CA VAL A 67 1.88 0.87 0.24
C VAL A 67 0.79 -0.14 -0.06
N THR A 68 0.61 -1.09 0.85
CA THR A 68 -0.54 -1.98 0.87
C THR A 68 -1.53 -1.52 1.93
N PHE A 69 -2.81 -1.54 1.62
CA PHE A 69 -3.87 -1.13 2.53
C PHE A 69 -5.16 -1.88 2.19
N GLN A 70 -6.08 -1.98 3.16
CA GLN A 70 -7.37 -2.63 2.94
C GLN A 70 -8.26 -1.77 2.03
N ASP A 71 -8.89 -2.37 1.03
CA ASP A 71 -9.85 -1.70 0.15
C ASP A 71 -11.02 -1.18 1.01
N PRO A 72 -11.24 0.15 1.11
CA PRO A 72 -12.31 0.70 1.93
C PRO A 72 -13.71 0.24 1.51
N SER A 73 -13.86 -0.13 0.23
CA SER A 73 -15.14 -0.60 -0.33
C SER A 73 -15.31 -2.12 -0.31
N ASN A 74 -14.28 -2.90 0.02
CA ASN A 74 -14.35 -4.36 0.03
C ASN A 74 -13.46 -4.95 1.15
N PRO A 75 -14.04 -5.19 2.34
CA PRO A 75 -13.31 -5.77 3.46
C PRO A 75 -12.66 -7.12 3.12
N GLY A 76 -11.43 -7.33 3.56
CA GLY A 76 -10.65 -8.54 3.26
C GLY A 76 -9.92 -8.51 1.92
N ARG A 77 -10.18 -7.53 1.04
CA ARG A 77 -9.36 -7.27 -0.15
C ARG A 77 -8.30 -6.22 0.17
N TYR A 78 -7.06 -6.49 -0.23
CA TYR A 78 -5.96 -5.52 -0.12
C TYR A 78 -5.62 -4.92 -1.48
N LEU A 79 -5.31 -3.63 -1.49
CA LEU A 79 -4.81 -2.90 -2.65
C LEU A 79 -3.34 -2.53 -2.43
N VAL A 80 -2.58 -2.47 -3.51
CA VAL A 80 -1.24 -1.89 -3.55
C VAL A 80 -1.26 -0.67 -4.46
N LYS A 81 -0.79 0.48 -3.96
CA LYS A 81 -0.75 1.76 -4.68
C LYS A 81 0.45 2.60 -4.23
N ARG A 82 0.81 3.61 -5.02
CA ARG A 82 1.82 4.59 -4.66
C ARG A 82 1.20 5.81 -3.98
N VAL A 83 1.78 6.25 -2.87
CA VAL A 83 1.45 7.52 -2.22
C VAL A 83 1.93 8.67 -3.11
N VAL A 84 1.01 9.47 -3.61
CA VAL A 84 1.34 10.67 -4.42
C VAL A 84 1.18 11.96 -3.63
N GLY A 85 0.32 11.97 -2.60
CA GLY A 85 0.09 13.10 -1.71
C GLY A 85 -0.04 12.67 -0.26
N VAL A 86 0.44 13.52 0.65
CA VAL A 86 0.33 13.34 2.10
C VAL A 86 -0.50 14.48 2.70
N GLY A 87 -0.89 14.36 3.97
CA GLY A 87 -1.73 15.35 4.66
C GLY A 87 -1.30 16.80 4.41
N GLY A 88 -2.24 17.64 3.98
CA GLY A 88 -2.02 19.05 3.65
C GLY A 88 -1.78 19.33 2.17
N ASP A 89 -1.35 18.34 1.38
CA ASP A 89 -1.10 18.50 -0.05
C ASP A 89 -2.36 18.83 -0.84
N ILE A 90 -2.20 19.59 -1.92
CA ILE A 90 -3.22 19.79 -2.95
C ILE A 90 -2.87 18.92 -4.15
N ILE A 91 -3.79 18.03 -4.52
CA ILE A 91 -3.70 17.14 -5.67
C ILE A 91 -4.65 17.63 -6.75
N GLU A 92 -4.14 17.78 -7.97
CA GLU A 92 -4.91 18.11 -9.16
C GLU A 92 -4.37 17.30 -10.35
N VAL A 93 -5.25 16.82 -11.22
CA VAL A 93 -4.89 16.25 -12.52
C VAL A 93 -5.46 17.16 -13.58
N LYS A 94 -4.60 17.64 -14.48
CA LYS A 94 -4.99 18.53 -15.57
C LYS A 94 -4.25 18.18 -16.85
N ASN A 95 -4.98 18.00 -17.95
CA ASN A 95 -4.42 17.66 -19.26
C ASN A 95 -3.52 16.41 -19.21
N GLY A 96 -3.91 15.42 -18.41
CA GLY A 96 -3.20 14.15 -18.23
C GLY A 96 -1.93 14.21 -17.37
N TYR A 97 -1.67 15.31 -16.66
CA TYR A 97 -0.54 15.44 -15.74
C TYR A 97 -1.00 15.64 -14.30
N LEU A 98 -0.29 15.02 -13.36
CA LEU A 98 -0.46 15.25 -11.94
C LEU A 98 0.23 16.56 -11.53
N TYR A 99 -0.47 17.38 -10.75
CA TYR A 99 0.03 18.58 -10.09
C TYR A 99 -0.07 18.39 -8.58
N LEU A 100 1.04 18.65 -7.91
CA LEU A 100 1.19 18.60 -6.47
C LEU A 100 1.47 20.02 -5.99
N ASN A 101 0.55 20.59 -5.20
CA ASN A 101 0.63 21.96 -4.70
C ASN A 101 0.85 22.99 -5.84
N GLY A 102 0.14 22.80 -6.95
CA GLY A 102 0.20 23.67 -8.14
C GLY A 102 1.44 23.47 -9.03
N LYS A 103 2.37 22.59 -8.65
CA LYS A 103 3.55 22.25 -9.46
C LYS A 103 3.36 20.91 -10.13
N LYS A 104 3.66 20.81 -11.42
CA LYS A 104 3.63 19.53 -12.14
C LYS A 104 4.57 18.53 -11.46
N ALA A 105 4.04 17.38 -11.06
CA ALA A 105 4.82 16.31 -10.45
C ALA A 105 5.71 15.63 -11.49
N VAL A 106 6.89 15.17 -11.05
CA VAL A 106 7.78 14.33 -11.87
C VAL A 106 7.44 12.88 -11.56
N GLU A 107 6.97 12.16 -12.58
CA GLU A 107 6.49 10.78 -12.45
C GLU A 107 7.27 9.90 -13.44
N GLU A 108 8.46 9.43 -13.06
CA GLU A 108 9.31 8.58 -13.91
C GLU A 108 8.85 7.10 -13.93
N TYR A 109 7.90 6.75 -13.06
CA TYR A 109 7.40 5.40 -12.87
C TYR A 109 6.14 5.08 -13.69
N ILE A 110 5.66 6.02 -14.52
CA ILE A 110 4.49 5.83 -15.39
C ILE A 110 4.92 5.67 -16.84
N ASP A 111 4.18 4.88 -17.62
CA ASP A 111 4.41 4.64 -19.04
C ASP A 111 3.52 5.48 -19.96
N THR A 112 2.42 6.02 -19.44
CA THR A 112 1.48 6.89 -20.16
C THR A 112 1.07 8.11 -19.31
N LYS A 113 0.46 9.10 -19.96
CA LYS A 113 -0.24 10.20 -19.27
C LYS A 113 -1.49 9.66 -18.57
N ILE A 114 -2.05 10.44 -17.65
CA ILE A 114 -3.31 10.07 -17.00
C ILE A 114 -4.46 10.14 -18.02
N GLU A 115 -5.06 8.99 -18.32
CA GLU A 115 -6.11 8.85 -19.35
C GLU A 115 -7.55 8.91 -18.80
N ASP A 116 -7.70 8.91 -17.47
CA ASP A 116 -9.00 8.95 -16.78
C ASP A 116 -9.64 10.35 -16.75
N GLY A 117 -8.97 11.36 -17.31
CA GLY A 117 -9.44 12.75 -17.34
C GLY A 117 -8.92 13.60 -16.18
N ASP A 118 -9.45 14.82 -16.10
CA ASP A 118 -9.08 15.79 -15.08
C ASP A 118 -9.70 15.43 -13.71
N PHE A 119 -9.01 15.78 -12.63
CA PHE A 119 -9.42 15.47 -11.27
C PHE A 119 -9.01 16.58 -10.29
N GLY A 120 -9.84 16.85 -9.30
CA GLY A 120 -9.55 17.85 -8.28
C GLY A 120 -9.71 19.30 -8.78
N PRO A 121 -9.07 20.29 -8.13
CA PRO A 121 -8.12 20.14 -7.02
C PRO A 121 -8.77 19.63 -5.73
N VAL A 122 -8.06 18.79 -4.97
CA VAL A 122 -8.47 18.34 -3.63
C VAL A 122 -7.34 18.50 -2.62
N ARG A 123 -7.67 18.88 -1.39
CA ARG A 123 -6.70 18.91 -0.28
C ARG A 123 -6.73 17.60 0.49
N VAL A 124 -5.58 16.92 0.59
CA VAL A 124 -5.41 15.70 1.38
C VAL A 124 -5.60 16.03 2.86
N LYS A 125 -6.47 15.27 3.54
CA LYS A 125 -6.77 15.49 4.95
C LYS A 125 -5.54 15.14 5.82
N PRO A 126 -5.33 15.82 6.97
CA PRO A 126 -4.33 15.39 7.95
C PRO A 126 -4.55 13.94 8.38
N GLY A 127 -3.48 13.17 8.56
CA GLY A 127 -3.55 11.75 8.93
C GLY A 127 -4.00 10.81 7.81
N THR A 128 -4.16 11.31 6.58
CA THR A 128 -4.47 10.49 5.41
C THR A 128 -3.49 10.71 4.27
N VAL A 129 -3.52 9.82 3.29
CA VAL A 129 -2.75 9.91 2.05
C VAL A 129 -3.65 9.83 0.82
N PHE A 130 -3.17 10.41 -0.28
CA PHE A 130 -3.72 10.21 -1.61
C PHE A 130 -2.84 9.23 -2.36
N VAL A 131 -3.44 8.13 -2.83
CA VAL A 131 -2.71 7.06 -3.51
C VAL A 131 -3.18 6.92 -4.95
N MET A 132 -2.27 6.59 -5.86
CA MET A 132 -2.55 6.30 -7.26
C MET A 132 -1.85 5.03 -7.69
N GLY A 133 -2.43 4.32 -8.66
CA GLY A 133 -1.72 3.25 -9.35
C GLY A 133 -0.66 3.85 -10.27
N ASP A 134 0.44 3.13 -10.47
CA ASP A 134 1.45 3.52 -11.46
C ASP A 134 0.92 3.32 -12.89
N ASN A 135 -0.06 2.42 -13.07
CA ASN A 135 -0.71 2.23 -14.36
C ASN A 135 -1.77 3.32 -14.56
N ARG A 136 -1.43 4.29 -15.42
CA ARG A 136 -2.23 5.48 -15.72
C ARG A 136 -3.15 5.35 -16.92
N HIS A 137 -3.21 4.15 -17.52
CA HIS A 137 -4.17 3.85 -18.59
C HIS A 137 -5.60 3.93 -18.08
N ARG A 138 -6.52 4.23 -19.00
CA ARG A 138 -7.94 4.43 -18.70
C ARG A 138 -8.52 3.23 -17.95
N TYR A 139 -9.10 3.47 -16.78
CA TYR A 139 -9.72 2.50 -15.87
C TYR A 139 -8.80 1.39 -15.36
N ALA A 140 -7.48 1.50 -15.54
CA ALA A 140 -6.53 0.46 -15.14
C ALA A 140 -6.25 0.43 -13.63
N SER A 141 -6.53 1.51 -12.91
CA SER A 141 -6.24 1.64 -11.49
C SER A 141 -7.43 2.18 -10.70
N LYS A 142 -8.03 1.32 -9.87
CA LYS A 142 -8.93 1.74 -8.79
C LYS A 142 -8.10 2.33 -7.64
N ASP A 143 -8.07 3.66 -7.52
CA ASP A 143 -7.26 4.41 -6.56
C ASP A 143 -7.99 5.65 -6.00
N SER A 144 -7.30 6.55 -5.29
CA SER A 144 -7.91 7.68 -4.57
C SER A 144 -8.70 8.66 -5.44
N ARG A 145 -8.59 8.58 -6.78
CA ARG A 145 -9.44 9.34 -7.70
C ARG A 145 -10.90 8.88 -7.69
N TYR A 146 -11.15 7.65 -7.25
CA TYR A 146 -12.50 7.10 -7.10
C TYR A 146 -13.01 7.30 -5.69
N GLU A 147 -14.28 7.70 -5.54
CA GLU A 147 -14.94 7.86 -4.24
C GLU A 147 -14.90 6.58 -3.38
N SER A 148 -14.94 5.41 -4.03
CA SER A 148 -14.85 4.10 -3.36
C SER A 148 -13.51 3.85 -2.64
N VAL A 149 -12.47 4.61 -2.94
CA VAL A 149 -11.17 4.56 -2.26
C VAL A 149 -10.93 5.85 -1.49
N GLY A 150 -11.06 7.01 -2.16
CA GLY A 150 -10.87 8.32 -1.55
C GLY A 150 -9.51 8.47 -0.87
N PHE A 151 -9.44 9.29 0.17
CA PHE A 151 -8.24 9.41 0.99
C PHE A 151 -8.10 8.20 1.92
N VAL A 152 -6.90 7.63 1.97
CA VAL A 152 -6.60 6.45 2.78
C VAL A 152 -6.04 6.90 4.13
N PRO A 153 -6.70 6.62 5.26
CA PRO A 153 -6.13 6.87 6.58
C PRO A 153 -4.80 6.13 6.76
N CYS A 154 -3.80 6.80 7.33
CA CYS A 154 -2.46 6.21 7.53
C CYS A 154 -2.53 4.93 8.40
N GLU A 155 -3.47 4.87 9.33
CA GLU A 155 -3.75 3.70 10.19
C GLU A 155 -4.29 2.47 9.44
N LEU A 156 -4.90 2.66 8.25
CA LEU A 156 -5.37 1.54 7.41
C LEU A 156 -4.27 1.00 6.48
N ILE A 157 -3.09 1.60 6.51
CA ILE A 157 -1.95 1.11 5.74
C ILE A 157 -1.32 -0.07 6.48
N ASN A 158 -1.34 -1.23 5.81
CA ASN A 158 -0.81 -2.47 6.33
C ASN A 158 0.72 -2.52 6.29
N GLY A 159 1.35 -1.90 5.29
CA GLY A 159 2.80 -1.89 5.19
C GLY A 159 3.32 -1.27 3.90
N LYS A 160 4.64 -1.06 3.88
CA LYS A 160 5.39 -0.55 2.72
C LYS A 160 5.94 -1.70 1.91
N VAL A 161 5.79 -1.66 0.59
CA VAL A 161 6.51 -2.56 -0.31
C VAL A 161 7.97 -2.11 -0.36
N GLU A 162 8.86 -2.89 0.24
CA GLU A 162 10.30 -2.56 0.26
C GLU A 162 11.01 -3.07 -0.99
N ARG A 163 10.68 -4.31 -1.39
CA ARG A 163 11.36 -5.00 -2.50
C ARG A 163 10.43 -5.96 -3.22
N ILE A 164 10.72 -6.17 -4.50
CA ILE A 164 10.22 -7.30 -5.28
C ILE A 164 11.22 -8.43 -5.07
N LEU A 165 10.80 -9.54 -4.47
CA LEU A 165 11.65 -10.70 -4.23
C LEU A 165 11.76 -11.59 -5.47
N TRP A 166 10.64 -11.74 -6.17
CA TRP A 166 10.56 -12.55 -7.38
C TRP A 166 9.63 -11.87 -8.37
N ARG A 167 10.16 -11.58 -9.56
CA ARG A 167 9.39 -11.04 -10.69
C ARG A 167 8.70 -12.20 -11.40
N SER A 168 7.38 -12.13 -11.55
CA SER A 168 6.67 -13.16 -12.31
C SER A 168 7.02 -13.10 -13.79
N LEU A 169 7.35 -14.26 -14.36
CA LEU A 169 7.63 -14.41 -15.79
C LEU A 169 6.34 -14.44 -16.63
N SER A 170 5.17 -14.62 -16.01
CA SER A 170 3.88 -14.55 -16.73
C SER A 170 3.55 -13.13 -17.19
N GLY A 171 4.15 -12.10 -16.58
CA GLY A 171 3.96 -10.70 -16.92
C GLY A 171 4.91 -10.15 -17.99
N SER A 172 5.96 -10.91 -18.36
CA SER A 172 6.87 -10.60 -19.45
C SER A 172 6.38 -11.26 -20.73
N SER A 173 5.31 -10.73 -21.32
CA SER A 173 5.02 -11.02 -22.72
C SER A 173 6.11 -10.37 -23.58
N LEU A 174 6.84 -11.23 -24.30
CA LEU A 174 7.77 -10.88 -25.38
C LEU A 174 7.15 -9.92 -26.40
#